data_AF-A0A1Q3CIA1-F1
#
_entry.id   AF-A0A1Q3CIA1-F1
#
_cell.length_a   1.000
_cell.length_b   1.000
_cell.length_c   1.000
_cell.angle_alpha   90.00
_cell.angle_beta   90.00
_cell.angle_gamma   90.00
#
_symmetry.space_group_name_H-M   'P 1'
#
loop_
_entity.id
_entity.type
_entity.pdbx_description
1 polymer ?
#
loop_
_entity_poly.entity_id
_entity_poly.type
_entity_poly.pdbx_seq_one_letter_code
_entity_poly.pdbx_strand_id
1 'polypeptide(L)'
;QELQQRIQSVISTWGPNGSQHSEVDYKEEIGKIRKDIVNFHGEMVLLENYSNVNYTGLAKILKKYDKRTGGLLRLPFIQKVLKQPFFTTDLISKLVKECESTIDAVFPVEEKERTKERREAITVGGEGIFRNTVAALVTMKEIRSGSSTHSHFSLPPLNLPDSELMSIATQLSNSHSLINTT
;
A
#
# COMPACT_ATOMS: atom_id res chain seq x y z
N GLN A 1 -0.30 -17.78 -11.41
CA GLN A 1 0.32 -18.83 -12.25
C GLN A 1 1.18 -18.22 -13.35
N GLU A 2 0.70 -17.20 -14.08
CA GLU A 2 1.47 -16.51 -15.14
C GLU A 2 2.77 -15.83 -14.65
N LEU A 3 2.72 -15.09 -13.54
CA LEU A 3 3.91 -14.41 -12.99
C LEU A 3 5.05 -15.40 -12.65
N GLN A 4 4.71 -16.53 -12.04
CA GLN A 4 5.68 -17.57 -11.72
C GLN A 4 6.29 -18.18 -12.99
N GLN A 5 5.49 -18.39 -14.03
CA GLN A 5 6.00 -18.86 -15.33
C GLN A 5 6.94 -17.82 -15.97
N ARG A 6 6.60 -16.53 -15.90
CA ARG A 6 7.46 -15.45 -16.41
C ARG A 6 8.80 -15.40 -15.68
N ILE A 7 8.79 -15.49 -14.34
CA ILE A 7 10.00 -15.55 -13.52
C ILE A 7 10.86 -16.78 -13.90
N GLN A 8 10.24 -17.96 -13.98
CA GLN A 8 10.97 -19.19 -14.33
C GLN A 8 11.56 -19.12 -15.75
N SER A 9 10.82 -18.54 -16.71
CA SER A 9 11.32 -18.33 -18.07
C SER A 9 12.53 -17.40 -18.11
N VAL A 10 12.55 -16.34 -17.30
CA VAL A 10 13.70 -15.42 -17.22
C VAL A 10 14.91 -16.14 -16.60
N ILE A 11 14.70 -16.90 -15.52
CA ILE A 11 15.74 -17.71 -14.86
C ILE A 11 16.33 -18.76 -15.81
N SER A 12 15.49 -19.49 -16.54
CA SER A 12 15.93 -20.56 -17.45
C SER A 12 16.64 -20.03 -18.70
N THR A 13 16.34 -18.80 -19.11
CA THR A 13 16.92 -18.22 -20.33
C THR A 13 18.22 -17.51 -20.01
N TRP A 14 18.21 -16.54 -19.09
CA TRP A 14 19.35 -15.64 -18.85
C TRP A 14 20.05 -15.84 -17.50
N GLY A 15 19.47 -16.64 -16.60
CA GLY A 15 20.03 -16.88 -15.26
C GLY A 15 21.38 -17.62 -15.27
N PRO A 16 22.00 -17.83 -14.10
CA PRO A 16 23.36 -18.38 -13.95
C PRO A 16 23.62 -19.72 -14.68
N ASN A 17 22.57 -20.53 -14.83
CA ASN A 17 22.60 -21.83 -15.53
C ASN A 17 21.68 -21.85 -16.77
N GLY A 18 21.37 -20.68 -17.33
CA GLY A 18 20.40 -20.52 -18.40
C GLY A 18 20.95 -20.86 -19.79
N SER A 19 20.05 -21.09 -20.74
CA SER A 19 20.40 -21.43 -22.14
C SER A 19 21.15 -20.30 -22.87
N GLN A 20 20.95 -19.06 -22.45
CA GLN A 20 21.52 -17.84 -23.01
C GLN A 20 22.01 -16.93 -21.87
N HIS A 21 22.92 -17.45 -21.03
CA HIS A 21 23.44 -16.73 -19.87
C HIS A 21 23.87 -15.28 -20.21
N SER A 22 23.20 -14.31 -19.57
CA SER A 22 23.49 -12.88 -19.71
C SER A 22 23.13 -12.17 -18.42
N GLU A 23 24.15 -11.68 -17.70
CA GLU A 23 23.93 -11.01 -16.42
C GLU A 23 23.15 -9.69 -16.58
N VAL A 24 23.38 -8.98 -17.69
CA VAL A 24 22.71 -7.70 -17.99
C VAL A 24 21.23 -7.93 -18.27
N ASP A 25 20.91 -8.83 -19.21
CA ASP A 25 19.51 -9.11 -19.59
C ASP A 25 18.74 -9.74 -18.42
N TYR A 26 19.39 -10.62 -17.66
CA TYR A 26 18.81 -11.20 -16.45
C TYR A 26 18.44 -10.11 -15.43
N LYS A 27 19.37 -9.20 -15.10
CA LYS A 27 19.11 -8.11 -14.16
C LYS A 27 18.02 -7.16 -14.67
N GLU A 28 18.02 -6.84 -15.95
CA GLU A 28 17.02 -5.95 -16.54
C GLU A 28 15.60 -6.55 -16.48
N GLU A 29 15.42 -7.79 -16.94
CA GLU A 29 14.11 -8.45 -16.96
C GLU A 29 13.58 -8.74 -15.55
N ILE A 30 14.45 -9.15 -14.64
CA ILE A 30 14.12 -9.28 -13.23
C ILE A 30 13.72 -7.93 -12.63
N GLY A 31 14.43 -6.84 -12.96
CA GLY A 31 14.10 -5.49 -12.53
C GLY A 31 12.71 -5.03 -13.03
N LYS A 32 12.36 -5.36 -14.28
CA LYS A 32 11.02 -5.09 -14.84
C LYS A 32 9.93 -5.87 -14.10
N ILE A 33 10.13 -7.18 -13.88
CA ILE A 33 9.19 -8.01 -13.11
C ILE A 33 8.99 -7.43 -11.70
N ARG A 34 10.08 -7.05 -11.01
CA ARG A 34 10.00 -6.44 -9.68
C ARG A 34 9.16 -5.17 -9.70
N LYS A 35 9.40 -4.28 -10.66
CA LYS A 35 8.66 -3.03 -10.81
C LYS A 35 7.16 -3.28 -11.05
N ASP A 36 6.82 -4.24 -11.91
CA ASP A 36 5.43 -4.61 -12.20
C ASP A 36 4.70 -5.08 -10.94
N ILE A 37 5.34 -5.96 -10.14
CA ILE A 37 4.76 -6.47 -8.88
C ILE A 37 4.55 -5.35 -7.86
N VAL A 38 5.56 -4.48 -7.67
CA VAL A 38 5.48 -3.37 -6.72
C VAL A 38 4.39 -2.36 -7.11
N ASN A 39 4.25 -2.06 -8.41
CA ASN A 39 3.19 -1.18 -8.90
C ASN A 39 1.80 -1.77 -8.65
N PHE A 40 1.60 -3.05 -8.99
CA PHE A 40 0.34 -3.75 -8.79
C PHE A 40 -0.05 -3.79 -7.29
N HIS A 41 0.91 -4.08 -6.42
CA HIS A 41 0.74 -3.98 -4.97
C HIS A 41 0.29 -2.58 -4.55
N GLY A 42 0.97 -1.53 -5.03
CA GLY A 42 0.63 -0.14 -4.73
C GLY A 42 -0.80 0.24 -5.17
N GLU A 43 -1.23 -0.20 -6.35
CA GLU A 43 -2.60 0.02 -6.83
C GLU A 43 -3.66 -0.61 -5.91
N MET A 44 -3.41 -1.83 -5.41
CA MET A 44 -4.31 -2.49 -4.48
C MET A 44 -4.38 -1.76 -3.13
N VAL A 45 -3.24 -1.32 -2.59
CA VAL A 45 -3.20 -0.51 -1.36
C VAL A 45 -3.94 0.81 -1.54
N LEU A 46 -3.81 1.46 -2.70
CA LEU A 46 -4.55 2.68 -3.02
C LEU A 46 -6.07 2.43 -3.09
N LEU A 47 -6.50 1.26 -3.56
CA LEU A 47 -7.90 0.86 -3.59
C LEU A 47 -8.48 0.65 -2.19
N GLU A 48 -7.72 0.03 -1.28
CA GLU A 48 -8.10 -0.08 0.14
C GLU A 48 -8.21 1.30 0.80
N ASN A 49 -7.25 2.19 0.51
CA ASN A 49 -7.28 3.56 1.02
C ASN A 49 -8.51 4.33 0.51
N TYR A 50 -8.85 4.19 -0.77
CA TYR A 50 -10.06 4.78 -1.34
C TYR A 50 -11.31 4.36 -0.54
N SER A 51 -11.47 3.06 -0.27
CA SER A 51 -12.57 2.54 0.53
C SER A 51 -12.61 3.17 1.93
N ASN A 52 -11.47 3.17 2.63
CA ASN A 52 -11.34 3.68 4.00
C ASN A 52 -11.66 5.18 4.13
N VAL A 53 -11.14 5.99 3.20
CA VAL A 53 -11.37 7.45 3.18
C VAL A 53 -12.84 7.75 2.90
N ASN A 54 -13.44 7.08 1.91
CA ASN A 54 -14.85 7.29 1.57
C ASN A 54 -15.79 6.85 2.70
N TYR A 55 -15.55 5.69 3.31
CA TYR A 55 -16.32 5.26 4.48
C TYR A 55 -16.22 6.26 5.63
N THR A 56 -15.01 6.76 5.91
CA THR A 56 -14.80 7.77 6.96
C THR A 56 -15.56 9.06 6.66
N GLY A 57 -15.53 9.51 5.39
CA GLY A 57 -16.30 10.67 4.92
C GLY A 57 -17.80 10.49 5.15
N LEU A 58 -18.35 9.35 4.73
CA LEU A 58 -19.75 8.98 4.93
C LEU A 58 -20.14 8.94 6.42
N ALA A 59 -19.34 8.28 7.25
CA ALA A 59 -19.59 8.20 8.69
C ALA A 59 -19.56 9.59 9.35
N LYS A 60 -18.64 10.47 8.95
CA LYS A 60 -18.52 11.83 9.47
C LYS A 60 -19.68 12.74 9.03
N ILE A 61 -20.11 12.68 7.78
CA ILE A 61 -21.22 13.52 7.30
C ILE A 61 -22.56 13.08 7.92
N LEU A 62 -22.79 11.78 8.05
CA LEU A 62 -23.97 11.24 8.73
C LEU A 62 -23.99 11.63 10.22
N LYS A 63 -22.84 11.53 10.91
CA LYS A 63 -22.71 12.01 12.30
C LYS A 63 -23.02 13.51 12.41
N LYS A 64 -22.61 14.31 11.42
CA LYS A 64 -22.88 15.75 11.40
C LYS A 64 -24.37 16.04 11.17
N TYR A 65 -25.03 15.30 10.28
CA TYR A 65 -26.46 15.40 10.02
C TYR A 65 -27.28 15.12 11.29
N ASP A 66 -27.06 13.97 11.94
CA ASP A 66 -27.77 13.58 13.16
C ASP A 66 -27.59 14.64 14.25
N LYS A 67 -26.36 15.14 14.45
CA LYS A 67 -26.06 16.19 15.44
C LYS A 67 -26.77 17.52 15.19
N ARG A 68 -26.94 17.91 13.93
CA ARG A 68 -27.56 19.21 13.58
C ARG A 68 -29.07 19.16 13.55
N THR A 69 -29.64 18.02 13.20
CA THR A 69 -31.08 17.89 12.94
C THR A 69 -31.82 17.18 14.08
N GLY A 70 -31.10 16.48 14.96
CA GLY A 70 -31.70 15.54 15.91
C GLY A 70 -32.20 14.25 15.26
N GLY A 71 -31.94 14.05 13.96
CA GLY A 71 -32.28 12.83 13.24
C GLY A 71 -31.43 11.62 13.67
N LEU A 72 -31.84 10.44 13.21
CA LEU A 72 -31.18 9.15 13.48
C LEU A 72 -30.88 8.40 12.17
N LEU A 73 -30.27 9.10 11.21
CA LEU A 73 -30.03 8.55 9.87
C LEU A 73 -28.73 7.73 9.79
N ARG A 74 -27.76 8.00 10.67
CA ARG A 74 -26.44 7.38 10.59
C ARG A 74 -26.47 5.86 10.63
N LEU A 75 -27.16 5.28 11.60
CA LEU A 75 -27.20 3.83 11.79
C LEU A 75 -27.78 3.09 10.57
N PRO A 76 -29.00 3.39 10.10
CA PRO A 76 -29.58 2.66 8.96
C PRO A 76 -28.79 2.87 7.66
N PHE A 77 -28.10 4.00 7.51
CA PHE A 77 -27.28 4.25 6.32
C PHE A 77 -25.95 3.50 6.35
N ILE A 78 -25.26 3.47 7.50
CA ILE A 78 -24.02 2.71 7.65
C ILE A 78 -24.26 1.21 7.41
N GLN A 79 -25.34 0.64 7.92
CA GLN A 79 -25.68 -0.77 7.67
C GLN A 79 -25.81 -1.11 6.18
N LYS A 80 -26.26 -0.16 5.35
CA LYS A 80 -26.32 -0.32 3.89
C LYS A 80 -24.94 -0.18 3.25
N VAL A 81 -24.14 0.78 3.71
CA VAL A 81 -22.77 1.04 3.23
C VAL A 81 -21.86 -0.17 3.45
N LEU A 82 -21.93 -0.83 4.60
CA LEU A 82 -21.11 -2.01 4.93
C LEU A 82 -21.31 -3.19 3.96
N LYS A 83 -22.40 -3.20 3.19
CA LYS A 83 -22.73 -4.23 2.20
C LYS A 83 -22.40 -3.80 0.76
N GLN A 84 -21.91 -2.58 0.56
CA GLN A 84 -21.61 -2.08 -0.78
C GLN A 84 -20.25 -2.61 -1.26
N PRO A 85 -20.11 -2.91 -2.57
CA PRO A 85 -18.88 -3.45 -3.12
C PRO A 85 -17.63 -2.61 -2.86
N PHE A 86 -17.76 -1.28 -2.78
CA PHE A 86 -16.62 -0.41 -2.51
C PHE A 86 -16.05 -0.59 -1.09
N PHE A 87 -16.84 -1.11 -0.15
CA PHE A 87 -16.42 -1.34 1.24
C PHE A 87 -15.94 -2.77 1.50
N THR A 88 -16.36 -3.74 0.68
CA THR A 88 -15.97 -5.15 0.82
C THR A 88 -14.59 -5.40 0.23
N THR A 89 -13.54 -5.07 0.98
CA THR A 89 -12.14 -5.12 0.51
C THR A 89 -11.38 -6.38 0.92
N ASP A 90 -12.03 -7.39 1.53
CA ASP A 90 -11.35 -8.58 2.07
C ASP A 90 -10.49 -9.31 1.04
N LEU A 91 -10.98 -9.42 -0.19
CA LEU A 91 -10.23 -10.03 -1.29
C LEU A 91 -8.99 -9.21 -1.66
N ILE A 92 -9.11 -7.88 -1.67
CA ILE A 92 -7.99 -6.97 -1.96
C ILE A 92 -6.93 -7.14 -0.86
N SER A 93 -7.33 -7.15 0.41
CA SER A 93 -6.41 -7.35 1.53
C SER A 93 -5.68 -8.69 1.48
N LYS A 94 -6.34 -9.74 0.96
CA LYS A 94 -5.70 -11.03 0.73
C LYS A 94 -4.67 -10.94 -0.40
N LEU A 95 -5.02 -10.30 -1.51
CA LEU A 95 -4.12 -10.14 -2.67
C LEU A 95 -2.90 -9.26 -2.33
N VAL A 96 -3.06 -8.22 -1.52
CA VAL A 96 -1.95 -7.41 -0.99
C VAL A 96 -0.94 -8.29 -0.26
N LYS A 97 -1.40 -9.14 0.67
CA LYS A 97 -0.53 -10.07 1.42
C LYS A 97 0.14 -11.13 0.55
N GLU A 98 -0.57 -11.62 -0.47
CA GLU A 98 0.00 -12.55 -1.45
C GLU A 98 1.12 -11.87 -2.27
N CYS A 99 0.95 -10.60 -2.63
CA CYS A 99 1.99 -9.80 -3.27
C CYS A 99 3.19 -9.57 -2.35
N GLU A 100 2.98 -9.17 -1.09
CA GLU A 100 4.04 -9.01 -0.08
C GLU A 100 4.88 -10.31 0.03
N SER A 101 4.20 -11.45 0.21
CA SER A 101 4.86 -12.76 0.30
C SER A 101 5.63 -13.13 -0.97
N THR A 102 5.12 -12.76 -2.13
CA THR A 102 5.78 -13.02 -3.42
C THR A 102 7.01 -12.12 -3.61
N ILE A 103 6.92 -10.85 -3.21
CA ILE A 103 8.06 -9.92 -3.24
C ILE A 103 9.19 -10.48 -2.36
N ASP A 104 8.88 -10.89 -1.14
CA ASP A 104 9.86 -11.45 -0.19
C ASP A 104 10.51 -12.74 -0.71
N ALA A 105 9.72 -13.62 -1.33
CA ALA A 105 10.22 -14.90 -1.83
C ALA A 105 11.06 -14.78 -3.11
N VAL A 106 10.68 -13.88 -4.03
CA VAL A 106 11.33 -13.75 -5.35
C VAL A 106 12.53 -12.80 -5.27
N PHE A 107 12.49 -11.82 -4.36
CA PHE A 107 13.54 -10.82 -4.17
C PHE A 107 13.97 -10.75 -2.70
N PRO A 108 14.66 -11.77 -2.17
CA PRO A 108 15.22 -11.70 -0.82
C PRO A 108 16.29 -10.60 -0.79
N VAL A 109 15.92 -9.41 -0.31
CA VAL A 109 16.83 -8.27 -0.32
C VAL A 109 17.81 -8.39 0.86
N GLU A 110 19.11 -8.42 0.58
CA GLU A 110 20.14 -8.23 1.62
C GLU A 110 19.97 -6.86 2.29
N GLU A 111 20.13 -6.78 3.60
CA GLU A 111 19.81 -5.59 4.41
C GLU A 111 20.50 -4.30 3.96
N LYS A 112 21.67 -4.43 3.33
CA LYS A 112 22.43 -3.31 2.74
C LYS A 112 21.84 -2.83 1.41
N GLU A 113 21.33 -3.74 0.58
CA GLU A 113 20.69 -3.42 -0.70
C GLU A 113 19.29 -2.82 -0.49
N ARG A 114 18.57 -3.22 0.57
CA ARG A 114 17.30 -2.59 0.97
C ARG A 114 17.43 -1.08 1.13
N THR A 115 18.56 -0.61 1.64
CA THR A 115 18.79 0.81 1.89
C THR A 115 19.14 1.58 0.62
N LYS A 116 19.78 0.93 -0.36
CA LYS A 116 20.19 1.52 -1.64
C LYS A 116 19.03 1.49 -2.65
N GLU A 117 18.36 0.35 -2.81
CA GLU A 117 17.16 0.22 -3.65
C GLU A 117 16.00 1.06 -3.11
N ARG A 118 15.87 1.24 -1.79
CA ARG A 118 14.87 2.16 -1.22
C ARG A 118 15.17 3.62 -1.56
N ARG A 119 16.45 4.02 -1.63
CA ARG A 119 16.84 5.37 -2.09
C ARG A 119 16.64 5.53 -3.60
N GLU A 120 16.91 4.49 -4.38
CA GLU A 120 16.71 4.49 -5.83
C GLU A 120 15.23 4.38 -6.23
N ALA A 121 14.38 3.66 -5.50
CA ALA A 121 12.93 3.66 -5.71
C ALA A 121 12.31 5.02 -5.35
N ILE A 122 12.92 5.76 -4.43
CA ILE A 122 12.55 7.15 -4.12
C ILE A 122 12.97 8.11 -5.26
N THR A 123 14.04 7.83 -6.01
CA THR A 123 14.54 8.70 -7.10
C THR A 123 14.13 8.27 -8.52
N VAL A 124 13.87 6.98 -8.75
CA VAL A 124 13.59 6.32 -10.05
C VAL A 124 12.15 5.81 -10.13
N GLY A 125 11.48 5.63 -8.99
CA GLY A 125 10.04 5.39 -8.93
C GLY A 125 9.31 6.68 -9.33
N GLY A 126 9.10 6.83 -10.64
CA GLY A 126 8.45 7.98 -11.25
C GLY A 126 7.25 8.49 -10.45
N GLU A 127 7.06 9.80 -10.51
CA GLU A 127 5.90 10.50 -9.95
C GLU A 127 4.61 9.67 -10.18
N GLY A 128 3.99 9.19 -9.10
CA GLY A 128 2.75 8.42 -9.23
C GLY A 128 2.52 7.47 -8.07
N ILE A 129 2.69 6.16 -8.29
CA ILE A 129 2.06 5.11 -7.47
C ILE A 129 2.73 4.91 -6.11
N PHE A 130 4.06 4.78 -6.05
CA PHE A 130 4.76 4.54 -4.79
C PHE A 130 4.56 5.69 -3.78
N ARG A 131 4.76 6.93 -4.24
CA ARG A 131 4.53 8.13 -3.43
C ARG A 131 3.07 8.22 -2.96
N ASN A 132 2.12 7.94 -3.83
CA ASN A 132 0.70 7.95 -3.48
C ASN A 132 0.37 6.85 -2.46
N THR A 133 0.96 5.66 -2.60
CA THR A 133 0.78 4.53 -1.68
C THR A 133 1.30 4.87 -0.29
N VAL A 134 2.50 5.46 -0.23
CA VAL A 134 3.09 5.95 1.02
C VAL A 134 2.21 7.04 1.66
N ALA A 135 1.78 8.03 0.88
CA ALA A 135 0.90 9.09 1.36
C ALA A 135 -0.44 8.53 1.88
N ALA A 136 -1.01 7.53 1.20
CA ALA A 136 -2.22 6.83 1.62
C ALA A 136 -2.03 6.11 2.96
N LEU A 137 -0.95 5.36 3.13
CA LEU A 137 -0.63 4.66 4.39
C LEU A 137 -0.50 5.62 5.57
N VAL A 138 0.18 6.75 5.37
CA VAL A 138 0.35 7.79 6.40
C VAL A 138 -0.97 8.46 6.73
N THR A 139 -1.74 8.85 5.71
CA THR A 139 -3.08 9.41 5.90
C THR A 139 -3.97 8.47 6.71
N MET A 140 -3.93 7.16 6.43
CA MET A 140 -4.69 6.18 7.20
C MET A 140 -4.25 6.11 8.66
N LYS A 141 -2.94 6.20 8.96
CA LYS A 141 -2.43 6.23 10.33
C LYS A 141 -2.93 7.45 11.09
N GLU A 142 -2.90 8.63 10.48
CA GLU A 142 -3.35 9.88 11.07
C GLU A 142 -4.86 9.91 11.32
N ILE A 143 -5.65 9.44 10.35
CA ILE A 143 -7.12 9.31 10.51
C ILE A 143 -7.46 8.43 11.71
N ARG A 144 -6.63 7.42 11.99
CA ARG A 144 -6.82 6.46 13.08
C ARG A 144 -6.32 6.99 14.42
N SER A 145 -5.22 7.75 14.46
CA SER A 145 -4.66 8.31 15.70
C SER A 145 -5.52 9.45 16.28
N GLY A 146 -6.25 10.20 15.44
CA GLY A 146 -7.08 11.33 15.85
C GLY A 146 -8.46 10.99 16.46
N SER A 147 -8.76 9.72 16.71
CA SER A 147 -10.07 9.28 17.24
C SER A 147 -10.04 9.16 18.76
N SER A 148 -10.60 10.14 19.47
CA SER A 148 -10.71 10.14 20.93
C SER A 148 -11.69 9.11 21.53
N THR A 149 -12.33 8.24 20.73
CA THR A 149 -13.11 7.08 21.22
C THR A 149 -13.26 6.04 20.11
N HIS A 150 -12.70 4.84 20.31
CA HIS A 150 -12.96 3.69 19.43
C HIS A 150 -14.43 3.27 19.56
N SER A 151 -15.13 3.10 18.44
CA SER A 151 -16.55 2.72 18.39
C SER A 151 -16.75 1.69 17.28
N HIS A 152 -17.86 0.95 17.30
CA HIS A 152 -18.24 0.01 16.23
C HIS A 152 -18.32 0.67 14.83
N PHE A 153 -18.41 2.01 14.76
CA PHE A 153 -18.41 2.74 13.49
C PHE A 153 -17.01 3.19 13.03
N SER A 154 -15.98 3.00 13.86
CA SER A 154 -14.60 3.35 13.54
C SER A 154 -13.99 2.30 12.60
N LEU A 155 -12.96 2.72 11.85
CA LEU A 155 -12.24 1.79 10.98
C LEU A 155 -11.52 0.70 11.81
N PRO A 156 -11.51 -0.57 11.37
CA PRO A 156 -10.79 -1.65 12.03
C PRO A 156 -9.27 -1.43 11.94
N PRO A 157 -8.47 -1.74 12.99
CA PRO A 157 -7.03 -1.47 13.01
C PRO A 157 -6.28 -2.06 11.82
N LEU A 158 -5.22 -1.37 11.35
CA LEU A 158 -4.36 -1.90 10.30
C LEU A 158 -3.44 -2.98 10.89
N ASN A 159 -3.51 -4.19 10.35
CA ASN A 159 -2.58 -5.28 10.67
C ASN A 159 -1.33 -5.18 9.78
N LEU A 160 -0.66 -4.02 9.79
CA LEU A 160 0.64 -3.82 9.16
C LEU A 160 1.70 -3.84 10.26
N PRO A 161 2.85 -4.51 10.06
CA PRO A 161 3.91 -4.52 11.06
C PRO A 161 4.38 -3.08 11.32
N ASP A 162 4.28 -2.64 12.58
CA ASP A 162 4.61 -1.27 13.02
C ASP A 162 6.02 -0.82 12.58
N SER A 163 6.96 -1.76 12.41
CA SER A 163 8.33 -1.53 11.94
C SER A 163 8.39 -0.81 10.58
N GLU A 164 7.61 -1.26 9.60
CA GLU A 164 7.62 -0.68 8.25
C GLU A 164 6.94 0.70 8.24
N LEU A 165 5.79 0.81 8.91
CA LEU A 165 5.02 2.04 9.05
C LEU A 165 5.77 3.13 9.82
N MET A 166 6.51 2.77 10.87
CA MET A 166 7.35 3.70 11.62
C MET A 166 8.53 4.16 10.79
N SER A 167 9.19 3.26 10.06
CA SER A 167 10.31 3.64 9.18
C SER A 167 9.90 4.62 8.06
N ILE A 168 8.69 4.47 7.53
CA ILE A 168 8.12 5.34 6.48
C ILE A 168 7.64 6.68 7.06
N ALA A 169 6.99 6.68 8.23
CA ALA A 169 6.57 7.90 8.92
C ALA A 169 7.77 8.75 9.38
N THR A 170 8.85 8.13 9.87
CA THR A 170 10.10 8.83 10.23
C THR A 170 10.78 9.45 9.01
N GLN A 171 10.68 8.83 7.83
CA GLN A 171 11.21 9.38 6.58
C GLN A 171 10.43 10.61 6.09
N LEU A 172 9.11 10.64 6.30
CA LEU A 172 8.23 11.78 5.94
C LEU A 172 8.39 12.98 6.88
N SER A 173 8.58 12.73 8.17
CA SER A 173 8.90 13.80 9.13
C SER A 173 10.21 14.52 8.78
N ASN A 174 11.17 13.81 8.16
CA ASN A 174 12.43 14.37 7.70
C ASN A 174 12.35 15.06 6.33
N SER A 175 11.28 14.87 5.55
CA SER A 175 11.06 15.59 4.29
C SER A 175 10.41 16.96 4.52
N HIS A 176 9.67 17.13 5.63
CA HIS A 176 9.08 18.43 6.01
C HIS A 176 10.09 19.41 6.62
N SER A 177 11.28 18.96 7.05
CA SER A 177 12.35 19.84 7.56
C SER A 177 13.26 20.44 6.49
N LEU A 178 13.07 20.09 5.20
CA LEU A 178 13.86 20.62 4.08
C LEU A 178 13.14 21.74 3.29
N ILE A 179 11.93 22.14 3.70
CA ILE A 179 11.15 23.20 3.03
C ILE A 179 11.14 24.52 3.85
N ASN A 180 11.62 24.52 5.11
CA ASN A 180 11.69 25.72 5.95
C ASN A 180 13.14 26.10 6.33
N THR A 181 14.05 26.10 5.36
CA THR A 181 15.34 26.79 5.52
C THR A 181 15.84 27.29 4.18
N THR A 182 15.19 28.32 3.66
CA THR A 182 15.81 29.36 2.82
C THR A 182 14.97 30.61 2.87
#